data_AF-A0AAW7QT53-F1
#
_entry.id   AF-A0AAW7QT53-F1
#
_cell.length_a   1.000
_cell.length_b   1.000
_cell.length_c   1.000
_cell.angle_alpha   90.00
_cell.angle_beta   90.00
_cell.angle_gamma   90.00
#
_symmetry.space_group_name_H-M   'P 1'
#
loop_
_entity.id
_entity.type
_entity.pdbx_description
1 polymer ?
#
loop_
_entity_poly.entity_id
_entity_poly.type
_entity_poly.pdbx_seq_one_letter_code
_entity_poly.pdbx_strand_id
1 'polypeptide(L)'
;MTQIIPPYFVAALFPLLARYAVMDRAALERMYHRALSFLQLLAWPGAVGGTLLAPTIIAIIGGQAFLPGAALALAILIWYLPLSYANGVTQYVLIALRRQQSITVAFAIGALFNLGMNLALIPVYGYLAAATVTVATEAVLLLPFLRTLRREGVAPPLLRLAWRPAVASCVMGASMWVTLPFSPVAAIVVGMPVYFAALWALGAFGPEERALMRRMMGRSVTSSS
;
A
#
# COMPACT_ATOMS: atom_id res chain seq x y z
N MET A 1 -2.51 -0.92 -14.96
CA MET A 1 -3.82 -1.17 -14.32
C MET A 1 -3.90 -0.78 -12.84
N THR A 2 -2.79 -0.50 -12.13
CA THR A 2 -2.78 -0.07 -10.71
C THR A 2 -3.07 1.42 -10.48
N GLN A 3 -3.21 2.23 -11.54
CA GLN A 3 -3.57 3.65 -11.45
C GLN A 3 -5.09 3.92 -11.39
N ILE A 4 -5.92 2.95 -10.96
CA ILE A 4 -7.37 3.19 -10.87
C ILE A 4 -7.76 3.56 -9.44
N ILE A 5 -7.20 2.93 -8.41
CA ILE A 5 -7.68 3.19 -7.04
C ILE A 5 -7.19 4.55 -6.51
N PRO A 6 -5.89 4.90 -6.61
CA PRO A 6 -5.42 6.19 -6.08
C PRO A 6 -6.02 7.40 -6.81
N PRO A 7 -6.05 7.47 -8.15
CA PRO A 7 -6.53 8.67 -8.84
C PRO A 7 -8.02 8.93 -8.67
N TYR A 8 -8.88 7.92 -8.58
CA TYR A 8 -10.33 8.13 -8.43
C TYR A 8 -10.70 8.48 -6.99
N PHE A 9 -10.13 7.78 -6.01
CA PHE A 9 -10.32 8.14 -4.60
C PHE A 9 -9.78 9.54 -4.32
N VAL A 10 -8.62 9.88 -4.88
CA VAL A 10 -8.01 11.18 -4.69
C VAL A 10 -8.67 12.26 -5.55
N ALA A 11 -9.17 11.99 -6.75
CA ALA A 11 -9.96 12.96 -7.54
C ALA A 11 -11.25 13.37 -6.81
N ALA A 12 -11.89 12.45 -6.09
CA ALA A 12 -13.03 12.76 -5.24
C ALA A 12 -12.65 13.60 -4.01
N LEU A 13 -11.46 13.36 -3.44
CA LEU A 13 -10.96 14.09 -2.27
C LEU A 13 -10.26 15.41 -2.61
N PHE A 14 -9.78 15.58 -3.85
CA PHE A 14 -8.95 16.70 -4.28
C PHE A 14 -9.62 18.08 -4.06
N PRO A 15 -10.94 18.26 -4.31
CA PRO A 15 -11.61 19.53 -4.02
C PRO A 15 -11.61 19.88 -2.52
N LEU A 16 -11.73 18.86 -1.66
CA LEU A 16 -11.66 19.04 -0.20
C LEU A 16 -10.22 19.36 0.22
N LEU A 17 -9.23 18.62 -0.29
CA LEU A 17 -7.81 18.87 -0.01
C LEU A 17 -7.39 20.27 -0.44
N ALA A 18 -7.81 20.73 -1.62
CA ALA A 18 -7.51 22.09 -2.11
C ALA A 18 -8.18 23.18 -1.27
N ARG A 19 -9.41 22.94 -0.80
CA ARG A 19 -10.13 23.88 0.09
C ARG A 19 -9.47 23.97 1.47
N TYR A 20 -9.03 22.84 2.04
CA TYR A 20 -8.35 22.82 3.34
C TYR A 20 -6.89 23.26 3.27
N ALA A 21 -6.17 23.04 2.16
CA ALA A 21 -4.78 23.48 2.01
C ALA A 21 -4.60 25.01 2.14
N VAL A 22 -5.65 25.78 1.84
CA VAL A 22 -5.66 27.25 1.95
C VAL A 22 -6.21 27.73 3.30
N MET A 23 -7.08 26.96 3.97
CA MET A 23 -7.84 27.41 5.15
C MET A 23 -7.50 26.70 6.47
N ASP A 24 -7.01 25.46 6.45
CA ASP A 24 -6.66 24.68 7.65
C ASP A 24 -5.61 23.59 7.32
N ARG A 25 -4.33 23.89 7.57
CA ARG A 25 -3.20 22.94 7.41
C ARG A 25 -3.36 21.68 8.27
N ALA A 26 -3.96 21.79 9.45
CA ALA A 26 -4.18 20.65 10.32
C ALA A 26 -5.27 19.72 9.75
N ALA A 27 -6.28 20.26 9.05
CA ALA A 27 -7.24 19.44 8.31
C ALA A 27 -6.59 18.69 7.15
N LEU A 28 -5.69 19.33 6.40
CA LEU A 28 -4.93 18.68 5.32
C LEU A 28 -4.09 17.51 5.87
N GLU A 29 -3.36 17.72 6.97
CA GLU A 29 -2.57 16.68 7.63
C GLU A 29 -3.45 15.49 8.08
N ARG A 30 -4.57 15.78 8.76
CA ARG A 30 -5.52 14.73 9.20
C ARG A 30 -6.06 13.92 8.02
N MET A 31 -6.46 14.59 6.94
CA MET A 31 -6.96 13.93 5.73
C MET A 31 -5.87 13.08 5.06
N TYR A 32 -4.66 13.61 4.96
CA TYR A 32 -3.53 12.88 4.43
C TYR A 32 -3.22 11.61 5.23
N HIS A 33 -3.16 11.71 6.56
CA HIS A 33 -2.90 10.55 7.43
C HIS A 33 -4.01 9.50 7.31
N ARG A 34 -5.28 9.93 7.23
CA ARG A 34 -6.43 9.03 7.03
C ARG A 34 -6.37 8.32 5.68
N ALA A 35 -6.13 9.05 4.59
CA ALA A 35 -6.01 8.48 3.26
C ALA A 35 -4.85 7.48 3.17
N LEU A 36 -3.68 7.86 3.72
CA LEU A 36 -2.52 6.99 3.75
C LEU A 36 -2.77 5.74 4.59
N SER A 37 -3.38 5.87 5.78
CA SER A 37 -3.75 4.74 6.61
C SER A 37 -4.68 3.77 5.88
N PHE A 38 -5.70 4.29 5.18
CA PHE A 38 -6.65 3.48 4.43
C PHE A 38 -5.97 2.71 3.29
N LEU A 39 -5.11 3.38 2.52
CA LEU A 39 -4.39 2.71 1.45
C LEU A 39 -3.41 1.66 1.96
N GLN A 40 -2.74 1.88 3.10
CA GLN A 40 -1.86 0.88 3.69
C GLN A 40 -2.63 -0.37 4.17
N LEU A 41 -3.89 -0.22 4.63
CA LEU A 41 -4.76 -1.37 4.95
C LEU A 41 -5.07 -2.24 3.72
N LEU A 42 -5.01 -1.69 2.51
CA LEU A 42 -5.21 -2.46 1.27
C LEU A 42 -3.89 -2.96 0.68
N ALA A 43 -2.84 -2.15 0.77
CA ALA A 43 -1.59 -2.43 0.07
C ALA A 43 -0.79 -3.57 0.70
N TRP A 44 -0.71 -3.65 2.03
CA TRP A 44 0.01 -4.73 2.71
C TRP A 44 -0.58 -6.12 2.48
N PRO A 45 -1.90 -6.37 2.63
CA PRO A 45 -2.45 -7.68 2.34
C PRO A 45 -2.40 -7.99 0.84
N GLY A 46 -2.57 -6.99 -0.02
CA GLY A 46 -2.35 -7.14 -1.46
C GLY A 46 -0.92 -7.57 -1.79
N ALA A 47 0.07 -7.01 -1.10
CA ALA A 47 1.47 -7.37 -1.28
C ALA A 47 1.75 -8.82 -0.86
N VAL A 48 1.42 -9.17 0.38
CA VAL A 48 1.68 -10.51 0.94
C VAL A 48 0.87 -11.59 0.22
N GLY A 49 -0.44 -11.37 0.04
CA GLY A 49 -1.31 -12.31 -0.66
C GLY A 49 -0.90 -12.48 -2.13
N GLY A 50 -0.53 -11.37 -2.78
CA GLY A 50 -0.03 -11.38 -4.15
C GLY A 50 1.29 -12.14 -4.32
N THR A 51 2.24 -11.99 -3.40
CA THR A 51 3.49 -12.79 -3.38
C THR A 51 3.19 -14.28 -3.25
N LEU A 52 2.32 -14.68 -2.33
CA LEU A 52 1.98 -16.08 -2.08
C LEU A 52 1.17 -16.71 -3.23
N LEU A 53 0.29 -15.93 -3.85
CA LEU A 53 -0.54 -16.37 -4.97
C LEU A 53 0.15 -16.20 -6.33
N ALA A 54 1.37 -15.65 -6.39
CA ALA A 54 2.05 -15.36 -7.65
C ALA A 54 2.16 -16.58 -8.59
N PRO A 55 2.48 -17.81 -8.12
CA PRO A 55 2.49 -19.00 -8.99
C PRO A 55 1.10 -19.31 -9.56
N THR A 56 0.04 -19.15 -8.76
CA THR A 56 -1.35 -19.38 -9.19
C THR A 56 -1.79 -18.33 -10.22
N ILE A 57 -1.49 -17.05 -9.97
CA ILE A 57 -1.82 -15.94 -10.87
C ILE A 57 -1.14 -16.14 -12.22
N ILE A 58 0.16 -16.46 -12.23
CA ILE A 58 0.90 -16.69 -13.47
C ILE A 58 0.44 -17.96 -14.18
N ALA A 59 0.16 -19.05 -13.46
CA ALA A 59 -0.38 -20.27 -14.06
C ALA A 59 -1.70 -20.03 -14.81
N ILE A 60 -2.58 -19.20 -14.25
CA ILE A 60 -3.89 -18.89 -14.83
C ILE A 60 -3.76 -17.94 -16.03
N ILE A 61 -2.92 -16.91 -15.93
CA ILE A 61 -2.85 -15.83 -16.94
C ILE A 61 -1.84 -16.14 -18.04
N GLY A 62 -0.62 -16.53 -17.66
CA GLY A 62 0.48 -16.81 -18.59
C GLY A 62 0.57 -18.29 -18.97
N GLY A 63 0.09 -19.19 -18.13
CA GLY A 63 0.23 -20.63 -18.30
C GLY A 63 1.45 -21.20 -17.58
N GLN A 64 1.49 -22.53 -17.50
CA GLN A 64 2.54 -23.31 -16.80
C GLN A 64 3.96 -23.03 -17.35
N ALA A 65 4.09 -22.68 -18.62
CA ALA A 65 5.37 -22.45 -19.29
C ALA A 65 6.17 -21.25 -18.73
N PHE A 66 5.51 -20.32 -18.02
CA PHE A 66 6.17 -19.14 -17.44
C PHE A 66 6.60 -19.34 -15.98
N LEU A 67 6.30 -20.51 -15.41
CA LEU A 67 6.74 -20.87 -14.07
C LEU A 67 8.14 -21.50 -14.08
N PRO A 68 8.98 -21.26 -13.06
CA PRO A 68 8.73 -20.39 -11.90
C PRO A 68 9.11 -18.91 -12.15
N GLY A 69 9.76 -18.59 -13.28
CA GLY A 69 10.43 -17.31 -13.48
C GLY A 69 9.51 -16.08 -13.37
N ALA A 70 8.39 -16.07 -14.09
CA ALA A 70 7.45 -14.95 -14.04
C ALA A 70 6.76 -14.84 -12.66
N ALA A 71 6.56 -15.95 -11.96
CA ALA A 71 6.02 -15.94 -10.60
C ALA A 71 6.99 -15.29 -9.61
N LEU A 72 8.29 -15.58 -9.71
CA LEU A 72 9.33 -14.92 -8.90
C LEU A 72 9.40 -13.42 -9.21
N ALA A 73 9.34 -13.04 -10.48
CA ALA A 73 9.32 -11.62 -10.87
C ALA A 73 8.11 -10.89 -10.27
N LEU A 74 6.92 -11.49 -10.39
CA LEU A 74 5.68 -10.93 -9.85
C LEU A 74 5.74 -10.84 -8.31
N ALA A 75 6.25 -11.88 -7.66
CA ALA A 75 6.39 -11.93 -6.20
C ALA A 75 7.26 -10.81 -5.65
N ILE A 76 8.31 -10.40 -6.39
CA ILE A 76 9.14 -9.23 -6.07
C ILE A 76 8.39 -7.93 -6.41
N LEU A 77 7.88 -7.82 -7.64
CA LEU A 77 7.30 -6.58 -8.16
C LEU A 77 6.07 -6.12 -7.37
N ILE A 78 5.29 -7.05 -6.81
CA ILE A 78 4.11 -6.75 -6.00
C ILE A 78 4.45 -5.93 -4.76
N TRP A 79 5.68 -6.01 -4.22
CA TRP A 79 6.12 -5.16 -3.11
C TRP A 79 6.23 -3.67 -3.46
N TYR A 80 6.07 -3.29 -4.74
CA TYR A 80 5.91 -1.89 -5.12
C TYR A 80 4.58 -1.29 -4.61
N LEU A 81 3.54 -2.11 -4.35
CA LEU A 81 2.19 -1.62 -4.04
C LEU A 81 2.13 -0.71 -2.80
N PRO A 82 2.68 -1.10 -1.63
CA PRO A 82 2.64 -0.25 -0.42
C PRO A 82 3.38 1.07 -0.60
N LEU A 83 4.48 1.06 -1.34
CA LEU A 83 5.28 2.25 -1.63
C LEU A 83 4.58 3.16 -2.64
N SER A 84 4.05 2.59 -3.72
CA SER A 84 3.36 3.32 -4.77
C SER A 84 2.10 4.02 -4.26
N TYR A 85 1.34 3.37 -3.38
CA TYR A 85 0.17 3.99 -2.78
C TYR A 85 0.56 5.14 -1.83
N ALA A 86 1.66 4.99 -1.08
CA ALA A 86 2.20 6.07 -0.27
C ALA A 86 2.67 7.26 -1.13
N ASN A 87 3.42 6.99 -2.20
CA ASN A 87 3.90 7.98 -3.14
C ASN A 87 2.75 8.69 -3.86
N GLY A 88 1.74 7.94 -4.30
CA GLY A 88 0.57 8.48 -5.00
C GLY A 88 -0.16 9.54 -4.17
N VAL A 89 -0.58 9.20 -2.95
CA VAL A 89 -1.26 10.19 -2.07
C VAL A 89 -0.36 11.36 -1.75
N THR A 90 0.92 11.08 -1.49
CA THR A 90 1.91 12.13 -1.18
C THR A 90 2.07 13.13 -2.32
N GLN A 91 2.10 12.66 -3.58
CA GLN A 91 2.17 13.54 -4.74
C GLN A 91 0.98 14.49 -4.80
N TYR A 92 -0.24 14.00 -4.56
CA TYR A 92 -1.42 14.87 -4.53
C TYR A 92 -1.38 15.92 -3.40
N VAL A 93 -0.87 15.56 -2.22
CA VAL A 93 -0.64 16.53 -1.14
C VAL A 93 0.40 17.58 -1.55
N LEU A 94 1.50 17.17 -2.19
CA LEU A 94 2.51 18.10 -2.70
C LEU A 94 1.96 19.01 -3.80
N ILE A 95 1.10 18.50 -4.69
CA ILE A 95 0.38 19.31 -5.69
C ILE A 95 -0.50 20.35 -4.98
N ALA A 96 -1.28 19.94 -3.98
CA ALA A 96 -2.16 20.82 -3.22
C ALA A 96 -1.38 21.93 -2.47
N LEU A 97 -0.17 21.61 -2.00
CA LEU A 97 0.76 22.56 -1.37
C LEU A 97 1.59 23.39 -2.38
N ARG A 98 1.30 23.28 -3.68
CA ARG A 98 2.04 23.94 -4.78
C ARG A 98 3.53 23.61 -4.80
N ARG A 99 3.92 22.40 -4.38
CA ARG A 99 5.29 21.89 -4.37
C ARG A 99 5.61 20.96 -5.55
N GLN A 100 5.08 21.27 -6.74
CA GLN A 100 5.28 20.48 -7.97
C GLN A 100 6.76 20.28 -8.34
N GLN A 101 7.60 21.28 -8.08
CA GLN A 101 9.05 21.17 -8.34
C GLN A 101 9.69 20.02 -7.55
N SER A 102 9.24 19.77 -6.31
CA SER A 102 9.71 18.61 -5.54
C SER A 102 9.32 17.29 -6.20
N ILE A 103 8.20 17.26 -6.91
CA ILE A 103 7.75 16.09 -7.65
C ILE A 103 8.66 15.85 -8.85
N THR A 104 8.89 16.88 -9.65
CA THR A 104 9.82 16.80 -10.79
C THR A 104 11.21 16.35 -10.38
N VAL A 105 11.77 16.92 -9.30
CA VAL A 105 13.09 16.53 -8.77
C VAL A 105 13.09 15.08 -8.30
N ALA A 106 12.04 14.63 -7.61
CA ALA A 106 11.93 13.24 -7.18
C ALA A 106 11.92 12.29 -8.38
N PHE A 107 11.10 12.57 -9.40
CA PHE A 107 11.04 11.75 -10.61
C PHE A 107 12.36 11.75 -11.38
N ALA A 108 13.07 12.88 -11.45
CA ALA A 108 14.39 12.93 -12.08
C ALA A 108 15.40 12.04 -11.34
N ILE A 109 15.47 12.12 -10.01
CA ILE A 109 16.32 11.26 -9.19
C ILE A 109 15.92 9.79 -9.36
N GLY A 110 14.62 9.50 -9.30
CA GLY A 110 14.09 8.15 -9.45
C GLY A 110 14.41 7.55 -10.83
N ALA A 111 14.29 8.34 -11.89
CA ALA A 111 14.62 7.92 -13.26
C ALA A 111 16.13 7.64 -13.43
N LEU A 112 16.99 8.52 -12.91
CA LEU A 112 18.45 8.33 -12.93
C LEU A 112 18.84 7.08 -12.14
N PHE A 113 18.27 6.90 -10.95
CA PHE A 113 18.49 5.70 -10.14
C PHE A 113 18.01 4.43 -10.85
N ASN A 114 16.80 4.45 -11.40
CA ASN A 114 16.21 3.32 -12.09
C ASN A 114 17.06 2.92 -13.31
N LEU A 115 17.43 3.88 -14.15
CA LEU A 115 18.26 3.64 -15.33
C LEU A 115 19.65 3.13 -14.93
N GLY A 116 20.32 3.80 -13.98
CA GLY A 116 21.65 3.42 -13.54
C GLY A 116 21.71 2.03 -12.92
N MET A 117 20.76 1.71 -12.03
CA MET A 117 20.69 0.38 -11.41
C MET A 117 20.26 -0.70 -12.40
N ASN A 118 19.37 -0.41 -13.33
CA ASN A 118 19.01 -1.37 -14.38
C ASN A 118 20.21 -1.68 -15.28
N LEU A 119 20.96 -0.67 -15.74
CA LEU A 119 22.15 -0.88 -16.56
C LEU A 119 23.24 -1.68 -15.82
N ALA A 120 23.39 -1.47 -14.52
CA ALA A 120 24.39 -2.17 -13.71
C ALA A 120 23.97 -3.61 -13.33
N LEU A 121 22.69 -3.82 -12.97
CA LEU A 121 22.24 -5.07 -12.35
C LEU A 121 21.57 -6.03 -13.32
N ILE A 122 20.96 -5.57 -14.42
CA ILE A 122 20.33 -6.46 -15.40
C ILE A 122 21.34 -7.43 -16.04
N PRO A 123 22.56 -7.02 -16.43
CA PRO A 123 23.53 -7.95 -17.02
C PRO A 123 23.92 -9.11 -16.10
N VAL A 124 23.84 -8.91 -14.78
CA VAL A 124 24.24 -9.89 -13.76
C VAL A 124 23.05 -10.70 -13.24
N TYR A 125 21.91 -10.05 -12.98
CA TYR A 125 20.75 -10.64 -12.28
C TYR A 125 19.49 -10.74 -13.16
N GLY A 126 19.57 -10.35 -14.43
CA GLY A 126 18.50 -10.47 -15.41
C GLY A 126 17.22 -9.71 -15.03
N TYR A 127 16.06 -10.32 -15.32
CA TYR A 127 14.75 -9.70 -15.10
C TYR A 127 14.38 -9.51 -13.62
N LEU A 128 14.94 -10.34 -12.70
CA LEU A 128 14.72 -10.17 -11.26
C LEU A 128 15.36 -8.88 -10.74
N ALA A 129 16.46 -8.46 -11.37
CA ALA A 129 17.08 -7.15 -11.13
C ALA A 129 16.09 -6.03 -11.44
N ALA A 130 15.47 -6.07 -12.61
CA ALA A 130 14.52 -5.03 -13.05
C ALA A 130 13.31 -4.92 -12.12
N ALA A 131 12.76 -6.05 -11.66
CA ALA A 131 11.67 -6.06 -10.68
C ALA A 131 12.10 -5.40 -9.35
N THR A 132 13.27 -5.78 -8.83
CA THR A 132 13.81 -5.24 -7.57
C THR A 132 14.13 -3.75 -7.67
N VAL A 133 14.75 -3.33 -8.77
CA VAL A 133 15.07 -1.93 -9.04
C VAL A 133 13.81 -1.08 -9.11
N THR A 134 12.73 -1.59 -9.70
CA THR A 134 11.44 -0.90 -9.75
C THR A 134 10.87 -0.64 -8.35
N VAL A 135 10.88 -1.65 -7.47
CA VAL A 135 10.46 -1.49 -6.07
C VAL A 135 11.37 -0.50 -5.34
N ALA A 136 12.69 -0.60 -5.55
CA ALA A 136 13.65 0.31 -4.95
C ALA A 136 13.47 1.76 -5.42
N THR A 137 13.11 1.99 -6.70
CA THR A 137 12.81 3.33 -7.22
C THR A 137 11.68 3.99 -6.46
N GLU A 138 10.60 3.26 -6.14
CA GLU A 138 9.51 3.81 -5.32
C GLU A 138 10.00 4.24 -3.92
N ALA A 139 10.90 3.48 -3.30
CA ALA A 139 11.51 3.87 -2.03
C ALA A 139 12.37 5.14 -2.18
N VAL A 140 13.11 5.26 -3.28
CA VAL A 140 13.91 6.45 -3.61
C VAL A 140 13.03 7.69 -3.81
N LEU A 141 11.89 7.57 -4.51
CA LEU A 141 10.93 8.66 -4.70
C LEU A 141 10.37 9.19 -3.38
N LEU A 142 10.21 8.32 -2.39
CA LEU A 142 9.68 8.68 -1.08
C LEU A 142 10.63 9.61 -0.31
N LEU A 143 11.95 9.55 -0.55
CA LEU A 143 12.94 10.35 0.20
C LEU A 143 12.79 11.87 -0.05
N PRO A 144 12.78 12.39 -1.29
CA PRO A 144 12.50 13.80 -1.56
C PRO A 144 11.11 14.22 -1.07
N PHE A 145 10.11 13.36 -1.23
CA PHE A 145 8.75 13.65 -0.77
C PHE A 145 8.68 13.86 0.73
N LEU A 146 9.26 12.94 1.52
CA LEU A 146 9.33 13.07 2.97
C LEU A 146 10.10 14.30 3.41
N ARG A 147 11.19 14.64 2.71
CA ARG A 147 11.96 15.85 2.99
C ARG A 147 11.11 17.10 2.80
N THR A 148 10.34 17.19 1.72
CA THR A 148 9.46 18.32 1.44
C THR A 148 8.27 18.38 2.40
N LEU A 149 7.63 17.25 2.71
CA LEU A 149 6.54 17.18 3.67
C LEU A 149 6.97 17.59 5.09
N ARG A 150 8.18 17.20 5.52
CA ARG A 150 8.75 17.64 6.81
C ARG A 150 8.96 19.15 6.86
N ARG A 151 9.40 19.75 5.76
CA ARG A 151 9.53 21.22 5.64
C ARG A 151 8.18 21.93 5.70
N GLU A 152 7.13 21.30 5.17
CA GLU A 152 5.76 21.83 5.20
C GLU A 152 4.98 21.52 6.49
N GLY A 153 5.57 20.75 7.42
CA GLY A 153 4.95 20.39 8.69
C GLY A 153 3.83 19.36 8.59
N VAL A 154 3.73 18.62 7.48
CA VAL A 154 2.64 17.65 7.19
C VAL A 154 3.18 16.23 6.98
N ALA A 155 4.35 15.93 7.54
CA ALA A 155 5.00 14.63 7.36
C ALA A 155 4.24 13.52 8.10
N PRO A 156 3.93 12.40 7.43
CA PRO A 156 3.17 11.35 8.05
C PRO A 156 4.10 10.48 8.91
N PRO A 157 3.60 9.93 10.02
CA PRO A 157 4.34 8.94 10.78
C PRO A 157 4.24 7.58 10.07
N LEU A 158 4.97 7.43 8.95
CA LEU A 158 4.90 6.26 8.05
C LEU A 158 4.99 4.93 8.80
N LEU A 159 5.98 4.80 9.69
CA LEU A 159 6.18 3.58 10.46
C LEU A 159 4.96 3.27 11.35
N ARG A 160 4.39 4.28 12.00
CA ARG A 160 3.20 4.14 12.86
C ARG A 160 1.96 3.74 12.06
N LEU A 161 1.85 4.20 10.81
CA LEU A 161 0.74 3.89 9.91
C LEU A 161 0.89 2.49 9.27
N ALA A 162 2.12 2.06 8.99
CA ALA A 162 2.39 0.83 8.26
C ALA A 162 2.55 -0.41 9.15
N TRP A 163 3.01 -0.29 10.40
CA TRP A 163 3.34 -1.48 11.21
C TRP A 163 2.12 -2.36 11.52
N ARG A 164 0.93 -1.79 11.77
CA ARG A 164 -0.27 -2.60 12.06
C ARG A 164 -0.75 -3.37 10.83
N PRO A 165 -0.95 -2.73 9.66
CA PRO A 165 -1.26 -3.46 8.44
C PRO A 165 -0.17 -4.49 8.10
N ALA A 166 1.11 -4.14 8.22
CA ALA A 166 2.21 -5.06 7.94
C ALA A 166 2.16 -6.32 8.81
N VAL A 167 2.04 -6.17 10.14
CA VAL A 167 1.96 -7.31 11.06
C VAL A 167 0.70 -8.14 10.80
N ALA A 168 -0.46 -7.51 10.61
CA ALA A 168 -1.69 -8.22 10.29
C ALA A 168 -1.57 -9.01 8.97
N SER A 169 -0.91 -8.43 7.95
CA SER A 169 -0.65 -9.10 6.68
C SER A 169 0.35 -10.25 6.81
N CYS A 170 1.33 -10.16 7.71
CA CYS A 170 2.21 -11.30 8.01
C CYS A 170 1.43 -12.45 8.68
N VAL A 171 0.54 -12.16 9.63
CA VAL A 171 -0.32 -13.18 10.26
C VAL A 171 -1.25 -13.82 9.22
N MET A 172 -1.85 -13.01 8.36
CA MET A 172 -2.60 -13.49 7.19
C MET A 172 -1.74 -14.40 6.31
N GLY A 173 -0.53 -13.95 5.93
CA GLY A 173 0.40 -14.70 5.10
C GLY A 173 0.76 -16.06 5.69
N ALA A 174 0.98 -16.15 7.00
CA ALA A 174 1.21 -17.42 7.68
C ALA A 174 0.00 -18.37 7.56
N SER A 175 -1.22 -17.86 7.76
CA SER A 175 -2.43 -18.67 7.59
C SER A 175 -2.65 -19.14 6.15
N MET A 176 -2.35 -18.27 5.18
CA MET A 176 -2.38 -18.59 3.75
C MET A 176 -1.34 -19.64 3.40
N TRP A 177 -0.13 -19.55 3.92
CA TRP A 177 0.95 -20.51 3.65
C TRP A 177 0.58 -21.94 4.06
N VAL A 178 -0.13 -22.11 5.17
CA VAL A 178 -0.63 -23.41 5.64
C VAL A 178 -1.77 -23.94 4.76
N THR A 179 -2.61 -23.06 4.22
CA THR A 179 -3.83 -23.45 3.48
C THR A 179 -3.64 -23.55 1.97
N LEU A 180 -2.61 -22.90 1.42
CA LEU A 180 -2.24 -22.90 0.00
C LEU A 180 -2.05 -24.30 -0.61
N PRO A 181 -1.42 -25.28 0.07
CA PRO A 181 -1.26 -26.63 -0.46
C PRO A 181 -2.59 -27.34 -0.73
N PHE A 182 -3.66 -26.98 -0.02
CA PHE A 182 -4.99 -27.58 -0.21
C PHE A 182 -5.73 -26.95 -1.38
N SER A 183 -5.84 -25.61 -1.40
CA SER A 183 -6.25 -24.87 -2.59
C SER A 183 -5.95 -23.37 -2.46
N PRO A 184 -5.66 -22.67 -3.58
CA PRO A 184 -5.51 -21.22 -3.57
C PRO A 184 -6.77 -20.47 -3.10
N VAL A 185 -7.95 -21.02 -3.40
CA VAL A 185 -9.24 -20.43 -2.97
C VAL A 185 -9.39 -20.55 -1.45
N ALA A 186 -9.08 -21.70 -0.85
CA ALA A 186 -9.11 -21.88 0.60
C ALA A 186 -8.16 -20.89 1.30
N ALA A 187 -6.98 -20.64 0.71
CA ALA A 187 -6.05 -19.65 1.25
C ALA A 187 -6.65 -18.24 1.32
N ILE A 188 -7.38 -17.80 0.28
CA ILE A 188 -8.05 -16.50 0.29
C ILE A 188 -9.20 -16.49 1.32
N VAL A 189 -10.01 -17.54 1.34
CA VAL A 189 -11.18 -17.67 2.23
C VAL A 189 -10.78 -17.67 3.70
N VAL A 190 -9.65 -18.28 4.06
CA VAL A 190 -9.12 -18.30 5.43
C VAL A 190 -8.31 -17.04 5.74
N GLY A 191 -7.47 -16.60 4.80
CA GLY A 191 -6.56 -15.46 5.00
C GLY A 191 -7.29 -14.16 5.26
N MET A 192 -8.36 -13.85 4.51
CA MET A 192 -9.09 -12.60 4.67
C MET A 192 -9.69 -12.42 6.08
N PRO A 193 -10.45 -13.37 6.64
CA PRO A 193 -10.89 -13.32 8.04
C PRO A 193 -9.74 -13.16 9.04
N VAL A 194 -8.63 -13.88 8.84
CA VAL A 194 -7.44 -13.79 9.71
C VAL A 194 -6.85 -12.38 9.68
N TYR A 195 -6.77 -11.76 8.51
CA TYR A 195 -6.31 -10.39 8.36
C TYR A 195 -7.16 -9.39 9.16
N PHE A 196 -8.49 -9.46 9.02
CA PHE A 196 -9.40 -8.58 9.75
C PHE A 196 -9.35 -8.82 11.26
N ALA A 197 -9.27 -10.09 11.70
CA ALA A 197 -9.12 -10.44 13.11
C ALA A 197 -7.79 -9.90 13.69
N ALA A 198 -6.68 -10.04 12.96
CA ALA A 198 -5.38 -9.51 13.37
C ALA A 198 -5.37 -7.98 13.44
N LEU A 199 -5.96 -7.29 12.46
CA LEU A 199 -6.13 -5.83 12.50
C LEU A 199 -6.95 -5.38 13.71
N TRP A 200 -8.01 -6.11 14.03
CA TRP A 200 -8.86 -5.82 15.17
C TRP A 200 -8.11 -6.00 16.50
N ALA A 201 -7.35 -7.09 16.64
CA ALA A 201 -6.49 -7.36 17.81
C ALA A 201 -5.40 -6.29 17.99
N LEU A 202 -4.73 -5.88 16.90
CA LEU A 202 -3.70 -4.83 16.89
C LEU A 202 -4.26 -3.41 17.12
N GLY A 203 -5.59 -3.26 17.12
CA GLY A 203 -6.25 -1.97 17.31
C GLY A 203 -6.01 -0.98 16.20
N ALA A 204 -5.93 -1.47 14.96
CA ALA A 204 -5.84 -0.64 13.77
C ALA A 204 -7.03 0.31 13.62
N PHE A 205 -8.22 -0.15 13.99
CA PHE A 205 -9.43 0.68 14.12
C PHE A 205 -9.37 1.49 15.42
N GLY A 206 -9.57 2.81 15.33
CA GLY A 206 -9.42 3.73 16.45
C GLY A 206 -10.41 3.46 17.61
N PRO A 207 -10.23 4.12 18.77
CA PRO A 207 -11.16 4.00 19.89
C PRO A 207 -12.60 4.37 19.51
N GLU A 208 -12.79 5.33 18.59
CA GLU A 208 -14.10 5.75 18.07
C GLU A 208 -14.81 4.67 17.24
N GLU A 209 -14.09 3.96 16.37
CA GLU A 209 -14.65 2.86 15.55
C GLU A 209 -14.99 1.65 16.43
N ARG A 210 -14.15 1.36 17.43
CA ARG A 210 -14.42 0.34 18.46
C ARG A 210 -15.66 0.70 19.30
N ALA A 211 -15.87 1.98 19.62
CA ALA A 211 -17.04 2.45 20.33
C ALA A 211 -18.32 2.38 19.46
N LEU A 212 -18.22 2.72 18.18
CA LEU A 212 -19.34 2.65 17.24
C LEU A 212 -19.81 1.20 16.99
N MET A 213 -18.87 0.26 16.82
CA MET A 213 -19.22 -1.16 16.64
C MET A 213 -19.76 -1.80 17.92
N ARG A 214 -19.25 -1.42 19.11
CA ARG A 214 -19.88 -1.84 20.39
C ARG A 214 -21.31 -1.34 20.51
N ARG A 215 -21.62 -0.13 20.01
CA ARG A 215 -22.99 0.40 19.97
C ARG A 215 -23.88 -0.35 18.98
N MET A 216 -23.34 -0.87 17.88
CA MET A 216 -24.09 -1.69 16.92
C MET A 216 -24.34 -3.11 17.43
N MET A 217 -23.33 -3.77 18.01
CA MET A 217 -23.47 -5.10 18.61
C MET A 217 -24.31 -5.09 19.90
N GLY A 218 -24.31 -3.98 20.65
CA GLY A 218 -25.17 -3.80 21.82
C GLY A 218 -26.64 -3.54 21.49
N ARG A 219 -26.99 -3.21 20.24
CA ARG A 219 -28.38 -2.96 19.82
C ARG A 219 -29.09 -4.19 19.24
N SER A 220 -28.37 -5.25 18.88
CA SER A 220 -28.96 -6.48 18.34
C SER A 220 -29.43 -7.48 19.40
N VAL A 221 -29.29 -7.16 20.70
CA VAL A 221 -29.68 -8.06 21.81
C VAL A 221 -30.98 -7.61 22.49
N THR A 222 -31.56 -6.46 22.17
CA THR A 222 -32.74 -5.91 22.87
C THR A 222 -33.99 -5.71 22.01
N SER A 223 -34.11 -6.35 20.84
CA SER A 223 -35.32 -6.22 19.99
C SER A 223 -35.97 -7.55 19.59
N SER A 224 -35.97 -8.53 20.48
CA SER A 224 -36.84 -9.71 20.38
C SER A 224 -37.47 -9.98 21.75
N SER A 225 -38.49 -9.20 22.07
CA SER A 225 -39.45 -9.43 23.15
C SER A 225 -40.81 -9.02 22.64
#